data_AF-A0A2S4K2K9-F1
#
_entry.id   AF-A0A2S4K2K9-F1
#
_cell.length_a   1.000
_cell.length_b   1.000
_cell.length_c   1.000
_cell.angle_alpha   90.00
_cell.angle_beta   90.00
_cell.angle_gamma   90.00
#
_symmetry.space_group_name_H-M   'P 1'
#
loop_
_entity.id
_entity.type
_entity.pdbx_description
1 polymer ?
#
loop_
_entity_poly.entity_id
_entity_poly.type
_entity_poly.pdbx_seq_one_letter_code
_entity_poly.pdbx_strand_id
1 'polypeptide(L)'
;MAGSSLLAGAMALHFGDLALICSSPLRYAHAERGTTIAAFCGNGLLSLGYRVSVVPAEDAGLVLPVGSCGLTMSTKDLRLHGLLGPEPPLMLLQRLAEDGGVGAIQLRVGGAGWFQLIYRRDLDGAIEFSPIGDLHRIETVNLTCPTDEFGWLHPASAYPFVLDGRYWRTAHPRDWPWPLAREWRSQPASIEYRRIMKAVLLARFQQHPALCRRLLALQCTVSVAGVPAGLIEEVACFLREERLVEDSYA
;
A
#
# COMPACT_ATOMS: atom_id res chain seq x y z
N MET A 1 5.24 -2.56 -11.79
CA MET A 1 4.66 -1.62 -12.78
C MET A 1 3.37 -2.20 -13.29
N ALA A 2 2.37 -1.35 -13.49
CA ALA A 2 1.08 -1.75 -14.00
C ALA A 2 0.65 -0.70 -15.03
N GLY A 3 0.76 -1.03 -16.33
CA GLY A 3 0.60 -0.06 -17.42
C GLY A 3 1.64 1.07 -17.43
N SER A 4 1.24 2.27 -17.88
CA SER A 4 2.01 3.52 -17.89
C SER A 4 2.08 4.19 -16.50
N SER A 5 2.11 3.42 -15.41
CA SER A 5 2.15 3.94 -14.04
C SER A 5 3.11 3.19 -13.12
N LEU A 6 3.66 3.91 -12.15
CA LEU A 6 4.45 3.36 -11.05
C LEU A 6 3.67 3.50 -9.75
N LEU A 7 3.52 2.41 -9.02
CA LEU A 7 2.90 2.38 -7.71
C LEU A 7 3.94 1.93 -6.69
N ALA A 8 4.04 2.66 -5.58
CA ALA A 8 4.92 2.28 -4.48
C ALA A 8 4.40 2.82 -3.16
N GLY A 9 4.70 2.14 -2.06
CA GLY A 9 4.42 2.67 -0.72
C GLY A 9 5.28 3.89 -0.37
N ALA A 10 6.52 3.90 -0.86
CA ALA A 10 7.45 5.03 -0.75
C ALA A 10 8.24 5.15 -2.05
N MET A 11 8.55 6.37 -2.44
CA MET A 11 9.19 6.70 -3.71
C MET A 11 10.20 7.83 -3.50
N ALA A 12 11.38 7.69 -4.11
CA ALA A 12 12.35 8.76 -4.22
C ALA A 12 12.48 9.16 -5.69
N LEU A 13 12.19 10.43 -6.01
CA LEU A 13 12.42 11.00 -7.33
C LEU A 13 13.66 11.90 -7.27
N HIS A 14 14.70 11.54 -8.01
CA HIS A 14 15.96 12.27 -8.02
C HIS A 14 15.97 13.36 -9.10
N PHE A 15 16.32 14.58 -8.70
CA PHE A 15 16.42 15.77 -9.53
C PHE A 15 17.79 16.41 -9.32
N GLY A 16 18.81 15.91 -10.04
CA GLY A 16 20.19 16.36 -9.86
C GLY A 16 20.71 16.03 -8.46
N ASP A 17 21.01 17.07 -7.69
CA ASP A 17 21.54 17.06 -6.33
C ASP A 17 20.46 16.96 -5.23
N LEU A 18 19.17 17.00 -5.59
CA LEU A 18 18.06 16.84 -4.66
C LEU A 18 17.23 15.59 -4.96
N ALA A 19 16.58 15.05 -3.94
CA ALA A 19 15.59 13.99 -4.06
C ALA A 19 14.28 14.38 -3.36
N LEU A 20 13.17 14.18 -4.07
CA LEU A 20 11.83 14.27 -3.51
C LEU A 20 11.42 12.90 -2.97
N ILE A 21 11.24 12.81 -1.66
CA ILE A 21 10.80 11.60 -0.98
C ILE A 21 9.30 11.69 -0.72
N CYS A 22 8.56 10.71 -1.23
CA CYS A 22 7.14 10.53 -0.98
C CYS A 22 6.95 9.23 -0.19
N SER A 23 6.24 9.26 0.93
CA SER A 23 6.00 8.06 1.74
C SER A 23 4.58 7.96 2.27
N SER A 24 4.03 6.75 2.22
CA SER A 24 2.69 6.44 2.69
C SER A 24 2.61 6.44 4.22
N PRO A 25 1.84 7.34 4.85
CA PRO A 25 1.63 7.30 6.28
C PRO A 25 0.84 6.07 6.70
N LEU A 26 0.02 5.49 5.81
CA LEU A 26 -0.72 4.27 6.10
C LEU A 26 0.21 3.06 6.30
N ARG A 27 1.31 3.00 5.53
CA ARG A 27 2.29 1.90 5.61
C ARG A 27 3.39 2.14 6.64
N TYR A 28 3.84 3.39 6.78
CA TYR A 28 5.09 3.70 7.50
C TYR A 28 4.95 4.63 8.69
N ALA A 29 3.73 5.11 9.01
CA ALA A 29 3.51 5.98 10.15
C ALA A 29 2.54 5.38 11.18
N HIS A 30 2.73 5.79 12.44
CA HIS A 30 1.80 5.45 13.53
C HIS A 30 0.46 6.15 13.39
N ALA A 31 0.43 7.35 12.82
CA ALA A 31 -0.77 8.13 12.55
C ALA A 31 -0.87 8.42 11.04
N GLU A 32 -2.09 8.33 10.50
CA GLU A 32 -2.41 8.56 9.08
C GLU A 32 -2.38 10.05 8.68
N ARG A 33 -1.38 10.79 9.16
CA ARG A 33 -1.17 12.19 8.82
C ARG A 33 -0.19 12.32 7.66
N GLY A 34 -0.71 12.77 6.53
CA GLY A 34 0.07 13.17 5.36
C GLY A 34 0.55 14.63 5.43
N THR A 35 1.12 15.11 4.34
CA THR A 35 1.54 16.50 4.15
C THR A 35 0.34 17.36 3.78
N THR A 36 0.27 18.54 4.39
CA THR A 36 -0.72 19.57 4.10
C THR A 36 -0.01 20.80 3.57
N ILE A 37 -0.48 21.35 2.46
CA ILE A 37 0.12 22.50 1.78
C ILE A 37 -0.94 23.60 1.67
N ALA A 38 -0.54 24.86 1.82
CA ALA A 38 -1.44 25.99 1.60
C ALA A 38 -1.92 26.00 0.14
N ALA A 39 -3.24 26.09 -0.08
CA ALA A 39 -3.81 26.21 -1.41
C ALA A 39 -3.45 27.57 -2.01
N PHE A 40 -3.05 27.58 -3.30
CA PHE A 40 -2.69 28.82 -4.00
C PHE A 40 -3.91 29.73 -4.30
N CYS A 41 -5.12 29.17 -4.31
CA CYS A 41 -6.37 29.88 -4.61
C CYS A 41 -7.36 29.73 -3.45
N GLY A 42 -7.09 30.40 -2.32
CA GLY A 42 -8.02 30.49 -1.17
C GLY A 42 -7.32 30.29 0.19
N ASN A 43 -8.04 30.54 1.28
CA ASN A 43 -7.55 30.31 2.66
C ASN A 43 -7.56 28.82 3.07
N GLY A 44 -7.49 27.90 2.10
CA GLY A 44 -7.64 26.46 2.31
C GLY A 44 -6.29 25.76 2.52
N LEU A 45 -6.33 24.68 3.31
CA LEU A 45 -5.24 23.73 3.43
C LEU A 45 -5.54 22.52 2.54
N LEU A 46 -4.65 22.20 1.61
CA LEU A 46 -4.74 21.07 0.70
C LEU A 46 -3.95 19.88 1.25
N SER A 47 -4.60 18.74 1.46
CA SER A 47 -3.95 17.51 1.93
C SER A 47 -3.50 16.65 0.75
N LEU A 48 -2.24 16.23 0.73
CA LEU A 48 -1.73 15.28 -0.27
C LEU A 48 -2.08 13.82 0.06
N GLY A 49 -2.47 13.52 1.31
CA GLY A 49 -2.68 12.14 1.78
C GLY A 49 -1.42 11.31 2.05
N TYR A 50 -0.28 11.66 1.43
CA TYR A 50 1.05 11.09 1.72
C TYR A 50 2.01 12.14 2.30
N ARG A 51 3.13 11.68 2.87
CA ARG A 51 4.19 12.55 3.39
C ARG A 51 5.20 12.87 2.31
N VAL A 52 5.65 14.12 2.29
CA VAL A 52 6.63 14.64 1.35
C VAL A 52 7.78 15.31 2.09
N SER A 53 9.01 15.02 1.67
CA SER A 53 10.22 15.72 2.09
C SER A 53 11.19 15.88 0.93
N VAL A 54 11.99 16.94 0.94
CA VAL A 54 13.08 17.16 -0.03
C VAL A 54 14.39 17.06 0.72
N VAL A 55 15.31 16.25 0.20
CA VAL A 55 16.63 16.01 0.82
C VAL A 55 17.72 16.02 -0.24
N PRO A 56 19.00 16.18 0.14
CA PRO A 56 20.12 15.92 -0.77
C PRO A 56 20.03 14.52 -1.38
N ALA A 57 20.42 14.37 -2.64
CA ALA A 57 20.29 13.10 -3.37
C ALA A 57 21.10 11.98 -2.71
N GLU A 58 22.25 12.29 -2.11
CA GLU A 58 23.07 11.35 -1.34
C GLU A 58 22.36 10.81 -0.08
N ASP A 59 21.44 11.58 0.50
CA ASP A 59 20.75 11.25 1.75
C ASP A 59 19.44 10.49 1.51
N ALA A 60 18.98 10.37 0.26
CA ALA A 60 17.70 9.76 -0.09
C ALA A 60 17.53 8.35 0.50
N GLY A 61 18.61 7.55 0.47
CA GLY A 61 18.61 6.19 1.03
C GLY A 61 18.48 6.13 2.56
N LEU A 62 18.83 7.21 3.26
CA LEU A 62 18.73 7.29 4.73
C LEU A 62 17.30 7.61 5.19
N VAL A 63 16.50 8.22 4.32
CA VAL A 63 15.15 8.72 4.63
C VAL A 63 14.06 7.75 4.18
N LEU A 64 14.35 6.90 3.19
CA LEU A 64 13.41 5.87 2.77
C LEU A 64 13.16 4.84 3.90
N PRO A 65 11.93 4.31 4.01
CA PRO A 65 11.61 3.32 5.03
C PRO A 65 12.51 2.07 4.96
N VAL A 66 13.11 1.71 6.10
CA VAL A 66 14.01 0.56 6.21
C VAL A 66 13.26 -0.75 5.90
N GLY A 67 13.91 -1.66 5.18
CA GLY A 67 13.36 -2.99 4.88
C GLY A 67 12.36 -3.03 3.72
N SER A 68 12.19 -1.94 2.96
CA SER A 68 11.42 -1.96 1.71
C SER A 68 12.18 -2.72 0.62
N CYS A 69 11.49 -3.58 -0.13
CA CYS A 69 12.00 -4.12 -1.38
C CYS A 69 12.01 -2.99 -2.42
N GLY A 70 13.15 -2.31 -2.56
CA GLY A 70 13.30 -1.14 -3.43
C GLY A 70 13.55 -1.55 -4.88
N LEU A 71 12.84 -0.92 -5.81
CA LEU A 71 13.16 -0.95 -7.24
C LEU A 71 13.76 0.40 -7.62
N THR A 72 15.00 0.41 -8.08
CA THR A 72 15.61 1.60 -8.69
C THR A 72 15.34 1.57 -10.18
N MET A 73 14.62 2.57 -10.69
CA MET A 73 14.37 2.73 -12.12
C MET A 73 15.23 3.86 -12.66
N SER A 74 16.05 3.54 -13.65
CA SER A 74 16.78 4.56 -14.42
C SER A 74 15.85 5.23 -15.43
N THR A 75 16.29 6.36 -15.97
CA THR A 75 15.61 7.02 -17.10
C THR A 75 15.50 6.11 -18.32
N LYS A 76 16.46 5.20 -18.53
CA LYS A 76 16.39 4.19 -19.59
C LYS A 76 15.27 3.20 -19.36
N ASP A 77 15.09 2.74 -18.12
CA ASP A 77 14.00 1.81 -17.77
C ASP A 77 12.65 2.48 -17.97
N LEU A 78 12.49 3.71 -17.50
CA LEU A 78 11.26 4.49 -17.70
C LEU A 78 10.93 4.68 -19.19
N ARG A 79 11.93 4.88 -20.05
CA ARG A 79 11.74 4.93 -21.52
C ARG A 79 11.33 3.58 -22.10
N LEU A 80 11.96 2.48 -21.68
CA LEU A 80 11.59 1.13 -22.11
C LEU A 80 10.13 0.81 -21.77
N HIS A 81 9.62 1.39 -20.68
CA HIS A 81 8.22 1.26 -20.27
C HIS A 81 7.29 2.33 -20.84
N GLY A 82 7.77 3.14 -21.78
CA GLY A 82 6.96 4.15 -22.48
C GLY A 82 6.54 5.33 -21.62
N LEU A 83 7.10 5.47 -20.41
CA LEU A 83 6.82 6.60 -19.53
C LEU A 83 7.54 7.86 -20.01
N LEU A 84 8.74 7.73 -20.57
CA LEU A 84 9.53 8.88 -21.02
C LEU A 84 9.84 8.79 -22.50
N GLY A 85 9.94 9.95 -23.16
CA GLY A 85 10.39 10.06 -24.54
C GLY A 85 11.92 9.89 -24.70
N PRO A 86 12.41 9.92 -25.95
CA PRO A 86 13.82 9.67 -26.27
C PRO A 86 14.77 10.74 -25.74
N GLU A 87 14.27 11.96 -25.50
CA GLU A 87 15.05 13.08 -24.99
C GLU A 87 15.40 12.92 -23.50
N PRO A 88 16.54 13.45 -23.02
CA PRO A 88 16.88 13.48 -21.60
C PRO A 88 15.76 14.14 -20.79
N PRO A 89 15.17 13.46 -19.79
CA PRO A 89 14.10 14.04 -18.99
C PRO A 89 14.66 15.17 -18.13
N LEU A 90 14.14 16.38 -18.34
CA LEU A 90 14.42 17.56 -17.51
C LEU A 90 13.13 17.96 -16.80
N MET A 91 13.15 18.13 -15.48
CA MET A 91 12.01 18.72 -14.78
C MET A 91 11.94 20.21 -15.12
N LEU A 92 10.86 20.62 -15.78
CA LEU A 92 10.68 21.99 -16.27
C LEU A 92 9.84 22.84 -15.31
N LEU A 93 8.79 22.26 -14.73
CA LEU A 93 7.82 22.97 -13.89
C LEU A 93 7.22 22.02 -12.85
N GLN A 94 6.81 22.56 -11.71
CA GLN A 94 5.90 21.90 -10.77
C GLN A 94 4.65 22.75 -10.53
N ARG A 95 3.53 22.10 -10.24
CA ARG A 95 2.32 22.74 -9.72
C ARG A 95 1.56 21.81 -8.79
N LEU A 96 0.65 22.38 -8.00
CA LEU A 96 -0.31 21.64 -7.20
C LEU A 96 -1.65 21.61 -7.93
N ALA A 97 -2.30 20.45 -7.90
CA ALA A 97 -3.67 20.27 -8.38
C ALA A 97 -4.51 19.69 -7.23
N GLU A 98 -5.82 19.92 -7.29
CA GLU A 98 -6.79 19.34 -6.36
C GLU A 98 -7.84 18.57 -7.17
N ASP A 99 -8.12 17.34 -6.77
CA ASP A 99 -9.18 16.52 -7.31
C ASP A 99 -9.90 15.81 -6.16
N GLY A 100 -11.23 15.93 -6.09
CA GLY A 100 -12.04 15.30 -5.04
C GLY A 100 -11.64 15.65 -3.59
N GLY A 101 -11.04 16.83 -3.36
CA GLY A 101 -10.56 17.26 -2.03
C GLY A 101 -9.19 16.70 -1.62
N VAL A 102 -8.50 15.99 -2.52
CA VAL A 102 -7.13 15.51 -2.32
C VAL A 102 -6.20 16.22 -3.28
N GLY A 103 -5.06 16.67 -2.76
CA GLY A 103 -4.03 17.32 -3.55
C GLY A 103 -3.12 16.34 -4.26
N ALA A 104 -2.65 16.74 -5.43
CA ALA A 104 -1.62 16.04 -6.20
C ALA A 104 -0.48 17.00 -6.56
N ILE A 105 0.75 16.51 -6.50
CA ILE A 105 1.91 17.20 -7.04
C ILE A 105 2.00 16.84 -8.52
N GLN A 106 2.01 17.84 -9.40
CA GLN A 106 2.15 17.65 -10.84
C GLN A 106 3.50 18.17 -11.32
N LEU A 107 4.19 17.36 -12.11
CA LEU A 107 5.55 17.61 -12.58
C LEU A 107 5.58 17.61 -14.11
N ARG A 108 6.07 18.69 -14.72
CA ARG A 108 6.30 18.75 -16.16
C ARG A 108 7.70 18.22 -16.45
N VAL A 109 7.78 17.15 -17.24
CA VAL A 109 9.03 16.53 -17.68
C VAL A 109 9.24 16.84 -19.17
N GLY A 110 10.35 17.49 -19.50
CA GLY A 110 10.79 17.74 -20.87
C GLY A 110 10.96 16.44 -21.65
N GLY A 111 10.54 16.44 -22.91
CA GLY A 111 10.55 15.24 -23.76
C GLY A 111 9.45 14.21 -23.50
N ALA A 112 8.58 14.43 -22.51
CA ALA A 112 7.46 13.54 -22.21
C ALA A 112 6.14 14.34 -22.08
N GLY A 113 5.86 14.87 -20.89
CA GLY A 113 4.52 15.33 -20.56
C GLY A 113 4.39 15.85 -19.15
N TRP A 114 3.14 16.02 -18.72
CA TRP A 114 2.84 16.22 -17.31
C TRP A 114 2.62 14.88 -16.63
N PHE A 115 3.25 14.72 -15.46
CA PHE A 115 3.05 13.61 -14.55
C PHE A 115 2.39 14.10 -13.27
N GLN A 116 1.83 13.18 -12.51
CA GLN A 116 1.20 13.45 -11.23
C GLN A 116 1.59 12.40 -10.20
N LEU A 117 1.71 12.85 -8.95
CA LEU A 117 1.87 12.04 -7.75
C LEU A 117 0.57 12.04 -6.96
N ILE A 118 -0.15 10.93 -7.01
CA ILE A 118 -1.48 10.76 -6.40
C ILE A 118 -1.40 9.76 -5.24
N TYR A 119 -2.15 10.04 -4.17
CA TYR A 119 -2.36 9.08 -3.09
C TYR A 119 -3.47 8.08 -3.42
N ARG A 120 -3.10 6.82 -3.59
CA ARG A 120 -4.02 5.70 -3.80
C ARG A 120 -4.33 5.04 -2.47
N ARG A 121 -5.13 5.72 -1.64
CA ARG A 121 -5.61 5.18 -0.35
C ARG A 121 -6.32 3.83 -0.55
N ASP A 122 -7.05 3.71 -1.64
CA ASP A 122 -7.77 2.52 -2.10
C ASP A 122 -6.86 1.30 -2.38
N LEU A 123 -5.57 1.54 -2.63
CA LEU A 123 -4.56 0.51 -2.89
C LEU A 123 -3.50 0.47 -1.80
N ASP A 124 -3.92 0.22 -0.57
CA ASP A 124 -3.02 0.12 0.60
C ASP A 124 -2.17 1.39 0.78
N GLY A 125 -2.75 2.55 0.45
CA GLY A 125 -2.04 3.84 0.54
C GLY A 125 -0.82 3.92 -0.36
N ALA A 126 -0.86 3.30 -1.54
CA ALA A 126 0.20 3.47 -2.53
C ALA A 126 0.28 4.93 -3.00
N ILE A 127 1.45 5.32 -3.49
CA ILE A 127 1.68 6.56 -4.20
C ILE A 127 1.83 6.18 -5.67
N GLU A 128 0.98 6.76 -6.52
CA GLU A 128 1.02 6.56 -7.96
C GLU A 128 1.77 7.70 -8.63
N PHE A 129 2.77 7.37 -9.43
CA PHE A 129 3.39 8.25 -10.40
C PHE A 129 2.94 7.84 -11.80
N SER A 130 2.15 8.69 -12.43
CA SER A 130 1.58 8.44 -13.77
C SER A 130 1.48 9.72 -14.59
N PRO A 131 1.35 9.63 -15.92
CA PRO A 131 0.91 10.76 -16.75
C PRO A 131 -0.42 11.33 -16.27
N ILE A 132 -0.63 12.65 -16.42
CA ILE A 132 -1.95 13.23 -16.14
C ILE A 132 -2.99 12.61 -17.08
N GLY A 133 -4.12 12.17 -16.50
CA GLY A 133 -5.21 11.53 -17.22
C GLY A 133 -5.14 10.00 -17.21
N ASP A 134 -3.98 9.42 -16.90
CA ASP A 134 -3.80 7.98 -16.73
C ASP A 134 -3.94 7.63 -15.24
N LEU A 135 -5.09 7.10 -14.86
CA LEU A 135 -5.30 6.49 -13.54
C LEU A 135 -5.35 4.97 -13.71
N HIS A 136 -4.34 4.27 -13.20
CA HIS A 136 -4.30 2.83 -13.36
C HIS A 136 -5.31 2.14 -12.42
N ARG A 137 -6.31 1.47 -12.99
CA ARG A 137 -7.32 0.72 -12.21
C ARG A 137 -6.82 -0.70 -11.94
N ILE A 138 -6.54 -0.99 -10.68
CA ILE A 138 -6.25 -2.34 -10.21
C ILE A 138 -7.53 -2.91 -9.61
N GLU A 139 -8.15 -3.85 -10.32
CA GLU A 139 -9.37 -4.50 -9.87
C GLU A 139 -9.07 -5.67 -8.93
N THR A 140 -8.01 -6.43 -9.21
CA THR A 140 -7.63 -7.63 -8.44
C THR A 140 -6.13 -7.69 -8.19
N VAL A 141 -5.76 -8.02 -6.96
CA VAL A 141 -4.38 -8.33 -6.56
C VAL A 141 -4.27 -9.84 -6.31
N ASN A 142 -3.30 -10.49 -6.95
CA ASN A 142 -3.01 -11.92 -6.74
C ASN A 142 -1.73 -12.07 -5.94
N LEU A 143 -1.78 -12.79 -4.82
CA LEU A 143 -0.67 -12.98 -3.90
C LEU A 143 -0.31 -14.44 -3.76
N THR A 144 0.94 -14.76 -4.08
CA THR A 144 1.46 -16.14 -4.01
C THR A 144 2.54 -16.30 -2.96
N CYS A 145 3.20 -15.20 -2.55
CA CYS A 145 4.32 -15.24 -1.61
C CYS A 145 4.15 -14.20 -0.48
N PRO A 146 4.54 -14.53 0.78
CA PRO A 146 4.55 -13.54 1.86
C PRO A 146 5.57 -12.39 1.66
N THR A 147 6.50 -12.51 0.70
CA THR A 147 7.47 -11.46 0.37
C THR A 147 6.99 -10.50 -0.70
N ASP A 148 5.80 -10.71 -1.26
CA ASP A 148 5.20 -9.79 -2.25
C ASP A 148 4.83 -8.45 -1.59
N GLU A 149 4.52 -7.42 -2.38
CA GLU A 149 4.19 -6.07 -1.87
C GLU A 149 3.02 -6.08 -0.87
N PHE A 150 1.95 -6.84 -1.20
CA PHE A 150 0.82 -7.08 -0.31
C PHE A 150 0.99 -8.37 0.50
N GLY A 151 2.22 -8.90 0.58
CA GLY A 151 2.56 -10.14 1.26
C GLY A 151 2.10 -10.16 2.71
N TRP A 152 1.95 -9.02 3.37
CA TRP A 152 1.35 -8.90 4.70
C TRP A 152 -0.06 -9.50 4.84
N LEU A 153 -0.82 -9.64 3.75
CA LEU A 153 -2.11 -10.36 3.71
C LEU A 153 -1.92 -11.88 3.77
N HIS A 154 -0.80 -12.39 3.25
CA HIS A 154 -0.50 -13.82 3.16
C HIS A 154 -0.46 -14.48 4.55
N PRO A 155 -1.01 -15.69 4.74
CA PRO A 155 -1.03 -16.36 6.04
C PRO A 155 0.36 -16.62 6.63
N ALA A 156 1.36 -16.86 5.78
CA ALA A 156 2.75 -17.11 6.19
C ALA A 156 3.54 -15.84 6.60
N SER A 157 2.93 -14.66 6.55
CA SER A 157 3.60 -13.43 6.97
C SER A 157 3.83 -13.39 8.47
N ALA A 158 5.01 -12.92 8.85
CA ALA A 158 5.54 -12.98 10.21
C ALA A 158 4.94 -11.89 11.13
N TYR A 159 3.62 -11.97 11.34
CA TYR A 159 2.88 -11.15 12.29
C TYR A 159 2.29 -12.06 13.35
N PRO A 160 3.03 -12.33 14.45
CA PRO A 160 2.58 -13.24 15.48
C PRO A 160 1.40 -12.65 16.27
N PHE A 161 0.52 -13.51 16.77
CA PHE A 161 -0.69 -13.11 17.49
C PHE A 161 -1.09 -14.19 18.49
N VAL A 162 -2.02 -13.86 19.38
CA VAL A 162 -2.60 -14.80 20.35
C VAL A 162 -4.03 -15.17 19.94
N LEU A 163 -4.36 -16.45 19.90
CA LEU A 163 -5.72 -16.94 19.69
C LEU A 163 -5.97 -18.07 20.70
N ASP A 164 -7.10 -17.98 21.43
CA ASP A 164 -7.48 -18.90 22.50
C ASP A 164 -6.37 -19.11 23.55
N GLY A 165 -5.70 -18.02 23.93
CA GLY A 165 -4.61 -18.03 24.91
C GLY A 165 -3.32 -18.69 24.42
N ARG A 166 -3.22 -19.06 23.13
CA ARG A 166 -2.02 -19.65 22.53
C ARG A 166 -1.32 -18.67 21.63
N TYR A 167 0.01 -18.71 21.62
CA TYR A 167 0.84 -17.94 20.70
C TYR A 167 0.92 -18.61 19.33
N TRP A 168 0.72 -17.82 18.27
CA TRP A 168 0.82 -18.25 16.88
C TRP A 168 1.91 -17.45 16.19
N ARG A 169 2.88 -18.14 15.57
CA ARG A 169 3.97 -17.49 14.84
C ARG A 169 3.47 -16.82 13.55
N THR A 170 2.61 -17.52 12.81
CA THR A 170 1.95 -17.03 11.60
C THR A 170 0.54 -17.61 11.52
N ALA A 171 -0.26 -17.11 10.58
CA ALA A 171 -1.59 -17.64 10.27
C ALA A 171 -1.52 -18.90 9.37
N HIS A 172 -0.33 -19.29 8.90
CA HIS A 172 -0.19 -20.38 7.94
C HIS A 172 -0.48 -21.76 8.57
N PRO A 173 -1.20 -22.67 7.87
CA PRO A 173 -1.54 -24.01 8.40
C PRO A 173 -0.36 -24.90 8.81
N ARG A 174 0.87 -24.53 8.43
CA ARG A 174 2.09 -25.21 8.91
C ARG A 174 2.37 -24.95 10.38
N ASP A 175 2.02 -23.76 10.86
CA ASP A 175 2.32 -23.29 12.21
C ASP A 175 1.13 -23.49 13.18
N TRP A 176 0.03 -24.06 12.69
CA TRP A 176 -1.14 -24.32 13.52
C TRP A 176 -0.85 -25.39 14.58
N PRO A 177 -1.49 -25.33 15.77
CA PRO A 177 -1.36 -26.36 16.78
C PRO A 177 -1.77 -27.74 16.25
N TRP A 178 -1.11 -28.79 16.73
CA TRP A 178 -1.59 -30.16 16.49
C TRP A 178 -2.83 -30.44 17.35
N PRO A 179 -3.86 -31.17 16.85
CA PRO A 179 -3.96 -31.86 15.57
C PRO A 179 -4.53 -31.02 14.40
N LEU A 180 -4.92 -29.76 14.64
CA LEU A 180 -5.55 -28.86 13.66
C LEU A 180 -4.76 -28.77 12.36
N ALA A 181 -3.43 -28.62 12.46
CA ALA A 181 -2.55 -28.57 11.30
C ALA A 181 -2.63 -29.82 10.42
N ARG A 182 -2.82 -31.00 10.99
CA ARG A 182 -2.86 -32.26 10.23
C ARG A 182 -4.17 -32.41 9.46
N GLU A 183 -5.27 -32.05 10.10
CA GLU A 183 -6.62 -32.30 9.59
C GLU A 183 -6.95 -31.43 8.37
N TRP A 184 -6.56 -30.15 8.39
CA TRP A 184 -7.03 -29.20 7.40
C TRP A 184 -6.01 -28.86 6.29
N ARG A 185 -4.77 -29.36 6.38
CA ARG A 185 -3.77 -29.23 5.31
C ARG A 185 -4.22 -29.89 3.99
N SER A 186 -5.05 -30.93 4.05
CA SER A 186 -5.57 -31.65 2.88
C SER A 186 -6.97 -31.20 2.44
N GLN A 187 -7.61 -30.28 3.18
CA GLN A 187 -8.98 -29.83 2.91
C GLN A 187 -9.12 -28.29 2.88
N PRO A 188 -8.37 -27.58 2.02
CA PRO A 188 -8.36 -26.11 1.99
C PRO A 188 -9.68 -25.48 1.49
N ALA A 189 -10.63 -26.29 1.02
CA ALA A 189 -11.93 -25.85 0.54
C ALA A 189 -13.09 -26.16 1.52
N SER A 190 -12.81 -26.77 2.69
CA SER A 190 -13.87 -27.09 3.66
C SER A 190 -14.42 -25.84 4.35
N ILE A 191 -15.67 -25.93 4.79
CA ILE A 191 -16.34 -24.87 5.57
C ILE A 191 -15.61 -24.66 6.89
N GLU A 192 -15.15 -25.74 7.51
CA GLU A 192 -14.38 -25.72 8.75
C GLU A 192 -13.04 -25.01 8.56
N TYR A 193 -12.32 -25.27 7.46
CA TYR A 193 -11.08 -24.56 7.14
C TYR A 193 -11.33 -23.07 6.98
N ARG A 194 -12.38 -22.67 6.25
CA ARG A 194 -12.77 -21.26 6.11
C ARG A 194 -13.04 -20.63 7.48
N ARG A 195 -13.81 -21.31 8.34
CA ARG A 195 -14.14 -20.84 9.69
C ARG A 195 -12.89 -20.63 10.55
N ILE A 196 -11.97 -21.60 10.55
CA ILE A 196 -10.72 -21.52 11.31
C ILE A 196 -9.85 -20.39 10.76
N MET A 197 -9.64 -20.34 9.44
CA MET A 197 -8.84 -19.30 8.79
C MET A 197 -9.42 -17.90 9.07
N LYS A 198 -10.75 -17.75 9.09
CA LYS A 198 -11.42 -16.49 9.46
C LYS A 198 -11.01 -16.06 10.87
N ALA A 199 -11.13 -16.94 11.86
CA ALA A 199 -10.80 -16.63 13.26
C ALA A 199 -9.32 -16.27 13.43
N VAL A 200 -8.43 -17.03 12.77
CA VAL A 200 -6.98 -16.80 12.75
C VAL A 200 -6.64 -15.44 12.15
N LEU A 201 -7.24 -15.09 11.00
CA LEU A 201 -7.01 -13.80 10.34
C LEU A 201 -7.57 -12.63 11.17
N LEU A 202 -8.77 -12.77 11.74
CA LEU A 202 -9.37 -11.78 12.62
C LEU A 202 -8.47 -11.47 13.82
N ALA A 203 -8.06 -12.51 14.56
CA ALA A 203 -7.18 -12.34 15.71
C ALA A 203 -5.87 -11.64 15.34
N ARG A 204 -5.28 -11.99 14.18
CA ARG A 204 -4.09 -11.33 13.65
C ARG A 204 -4.35 -9.85 13.36
N PHE A 205 -5.39 -9.50 12.60
CA PHE A 205 -5.62 -8.09 12.25
C PHE A 205 -6.02 -7.23 13.46
N GLN A 206 -6.81 -7.75 14.40
CA GLN A 206 -7.19 -7.05 15.63
C GLN A 206 -5.97 -6.70 16.49
N GLN A 207 -4.99 -7.61 16.59
CA GLN A 207 -3.77 -7.40 17.37
C GLN A 207 -2.69 -6.58 16.65
N HIS A 208 -2.88 -6.30 15.35
CA HIS A 208 -1.95 -5.51 14.53
C HIS A 208 -2.66 -4.30 13.92
N PRO A 209 -2.83 -3.18 14.68
CA PRO A 209 -3.59 -2.02 14.22
C PRO A 209 -3.12 -1.44 12.88
N ALA A 210 -1.81 -1.49 12.59
CA ALA A 210 -1.28 -1.05 11.31
C ALA A 210 -1.79 -1.91 10.14
N LEU A 211 -1.82 -3.24 10.30
CA LEU A 211 -2.36 -4.14 9.29
C LEU A 211 -3.88 -4.01 9.14
N CYS A 212 -4.58 -3.82 10.26
CA CYS A 212 -6.02 -3.57 10.24
C CYS A 212 -6.34 -2.32 9.40
N ARG A 213 -5.67 -1.18 9.66
CA ARG A 213 -5.88 0.05 8.87
C ARG A 213 -5.61 -0.15 7.39
N ARG A 214 -4.52 -0.84 7.05
CA ARG A 214 -4.16 -1.20 5.66
C ARG A 214 -5.24 -2.05 4.98
N LEU A 215 -5.75 -3.07 5.68
CA LEU A 215 -6.83 -3.93 5.20
C LEU A 215 -8.12 -3.13 4.95
N LEU A 216 -8.48 -2.26 5.89
CA LEU A 216 -9.71 -1.48 5.79
C LEU A 216 -9.67 -0.43 4.67
N ALA A 217 -8.49 0.06 4.32
CA ALA A 217 -8.29 1.02 3.24
C ALA A 217 -8.38 0.39 1.84
N LEU A 218 -8.16 -0.92 1.70
CA LEU A 218 -8.23 -1.62 0.42
C LEU A 218 -9.64 -1.56 -0.19
N GLN A 219 -9.69 -1.24 -1.48
CA GLN A 219 -10.93 -1.26 -2.29
C GLN A 219 -10.80 -2.10 -3.56
N CYS A 220 -9.75 -2.91 -3.67
CA CYS A 220 -9.60 -3.92 -4.73
C CYS A 220 -9.88 -5.33 -4.19
N THR A 221 -10.22 -6.25 -5.09
CA THR A 221 -10.34 -7.67 -4.74
C THR A 221 -8.96 -8.27 -4.48
N VAL A 222 -8.84 -9.17 -3.50
CA VAL A 222 -7.56 -9.85 -3.23
C VAL A 222 -7.73 -11.36 -3.26
N SER A 223 -6.92 -12.01 -4.10
CA SER A 223 -6.77 -13.47 -4.13
C SER A 223 -5.43 -13.83 -3.48
N VAL A 224 -5.48 -14.66 -2.43
CA VAL A 224 -4.28 -15.05 -1.66
C VAL A 224 -4.13 -16.56 -1.68
N ALA A 225 -2.95 -17.03 -2.05
CA ALA A 225 -2.64 -18.46 -2.04
C ALA A 225 -2.91 -19.09 -0.67
N GLY A 226 -3.68 -20.18 -0.68
CA GLY A 226 -4.06 -20.89 0.54
C GLY A 226 -5.17 -20.23 1.38
N VAL A 227 -5.74 -19.11 0.94
CA VAL A 227 -6.90 -18.47 1.59
C VAL A 227 -8.15 -18.71 0.74
N PRO A 228 -9.29 -19.13 1.33
CA PRO A 228 -10.54 -19.26 0.59
C PRO A 228 -10.96 -17.94 -0.06
N ALA A 229 -11.48 -18.01 -1.29
CA ALA A 229 -11.93 -16.84 -2.03
C ALA A 229 -12.96 -16.01 -1.25
N GLY A 230 -12.84 -14.68 -1.31
CA GLY A 230 -13.72 -13.73 -0.62
C GLY A 230 -13.52 -13.64 0.90
N LEU A 231 -12.59 -14.42 1.49
CA LEU A 231 -12.42 -14.43 2.95
C LEU A 231 -11.71 -13.17 3.45
N ILE A 232 -10.80 -12.58 2.67
CA ILE A 232 -10.11 -11.34 3.04
C ILE A 232 -11.12 -10.19 3.15
N GLU A 233 -12.04 -10.10 2.19
CA GLU A 233 -13.12 -9.13 2.14
C GLU A 233 -14.11 -9.35 3.29
N GLU A 234 -14.46 -10.60 3.59
CA GLU A 234 -15.31 -10.96 4.73
C GLU A 234 -14.68 -10.53 6.07
N VAL A 235 -13.38 -10.76 6.25
CA VAL A 235 -12.63 -10.32 7.44
C VAL A 235 -12.59 -8.79 7.52
N ALA A 236 -12.35 -8.09 6.42
CA ALA A 236 -12.38 -6.63 6.37
C ALA A 236 -13.77 -6.09 6.73
N CYS A 237 -14.85 -6.69 6.22
CA CYS A 237 -16.22 -6.31 6.53
C CYS A 237 -16.49 -6.40 8.04
N PHE A 238 -16.16 -7.53 8.65
CA PHE A 238 -16.35 -7.75 10.08
C PHE A 238 -15.58 -6.74 10.95
N LEU A 239 -14.33 -6.43 10.59
CA LEU A 239 -13.53 -5.44 11.32
C LEU A 239 -14.05 -4.00 11.16
N ARG A 240 -14.73 -3.66 10.05
CA ARG A 240 -15.42 -2.36 9.91
C ARG A 240 -16.61 -2.28 10.86
N GLU A 241 -17.40 -3.34 10.92
CA GLU A 241 -18.58 -3.42 11.78
C GLU A 241 -18.20 -3.30 13.26
N GLU A 242 -17.19 -4.03 13.74
CA GLU A 242 -16.72 -3.93 15.13
C GLU A 242 -16.30 -2.51 15.50
N ARG A 243 -15.57 -1.81 14.61
CA ARG A 243 -15.09 -0.45 14.90
C ARG A 243 -16.21 0.58 14.94
N LEU A 244 -17.22 0.45 14.08
CA LEU A 244 -18.41 1.31 14.13
C LEU A 244 -19.16 1.17 15.45
N VAL A 245 -19.16 -0.03 16.03
CA VAL A 245 -19.75 -0.29 17.34
C VAL A 245 -18.91 0.38 18.44
N GLU A 246 -17.58 0.21 18.43
CA GLU A 246 -16.68 0.86 19.41
C GLU A 246 -16.82 2.39 19.41
N ASP A 247 -16.86 3.02 18.23
CA ASP A 247 -17.00 4.49 18.10
C ASP A 247 -18.39 5.00 18.55
N SER A 248 -19.42 4.14 18.60
CA SER A 248 -20.76 4.50 19.07
C SER A 248 -20.91 4.54 20.60
N TYR A 249 -19.93 3.97 21.32
CA TYR A 249 -19.88 3.93 22.78
C TYR A 249 -18.82 4.86 23.39
N ALA A 250 -18.05 5.58 22.55
CA ALA A 250 -17.03 6.54 22.96
C ALA A 250 -17.56 7.98 22.96
#